data_AF-A0A7T8KA61-F1
#
_entry.id   AF-A0A7T8KA61-F1
#
_cell.length_a   1.000
_cell.length_b   1.000
_cell.length_c   1.000
_cell.angle_alpha   90.00
_cell.angle_beta   90.00
_cell.angle_gamma   90.00
#
_symmetry.space_group_name_H-M   'P 1'
#
loop_
_entity.id
_entity.type
_entity.pdbx_description
1 polymer ?
#
loop_
_entity_poly.entity_id
_entity_poly.type
_entity_poly.pdbx_seq_one_letter_code
_entity_poly.pdbx_strand_id
1 'polypeptide(L)'
;SSEKLNTLRSRLGKLKLLIIDEVSMVGADLLYHIHRRLQDICGNSDPDSKFGGVSVLAVGDLFQLQPVGQNHVFATPSDRYILEL
;
A
#
# COMPACT_ATOMS: atom_id res chain seq x y z
N SER A 1 -14.53 10.07 6.42
CA SER A 1 -15.25 11.23 5.86
C SER A 1 -14.83 11.40 4.41
N SER A 2 -15.78 11.57 3.50
CA SER A 2 -15.58 11.82 2.07
C SER A 2 -14.60 12.98 1.80
N GLU A 3 -14.57 13.96 2.69
CA GLU A 3 -13.65 15.11 2.61
C GLU A 3 -12.17 14.69 2.64
N LYS A 4 -11.78 13.77 3.53
CA LYS A 4 -10.38 13.28 3.62
C LYS A 4 -9.94 12.57 2.35
N LEU A 5 -10.82 11.75 1.77
CA LEU A 5 -10.55 11.08 0.50
C LEU A 5 -10.44 12.08 -0.64
N ASN A 6 -11.32 13.08 -0.69
CA ASN A 6 -11.26 14.13 -1.72
C ASN A 6 -9.97 14.96 -1.63
N THR A 7 -9.51 15.29 -0.42
CA THR A 7 -8.20 15.95 -0.22
C THR A 7 -7.05 15.06 -0.70
N LEU A 8 -7.07 13.76 -0.38
CA LEU A 8 -6.04 12.82 -0.83
C LEU A 8 -6.06 12.65 -2.35
N ARG A 9 -7.24 12.53 -2.97
CA ARG A 9 -7.42 12.51 -4.43
C ARG A 9 -6.84 13.74 -5.10
N SER A 10 -7.12 14.93 -4.56
CA SER A 10 -6.58 16.19 -5.08
C SER A 10 -5.04 16.21 -5.01
N ARG A 11 -4.44 15.69 -3.94
CA ARG A 11 -2.98 15.70 -3.72
C ARG A 11 -2.24 14.59 -4.45
N LEU A 12 -2.81 13.39 -4.51
CA LEU A 12 -2.14 12.15 -4.92
C LEU A 12 -2.76 11.52 -6.17
N GLY A 13 -3.85 12.04 -6.72
CA GLY A 13 -4.50 11.47 -7.91
C GLY A 13 -3.62 11.46 -9.18
N LYS A 14 -2.53 12.24 -9.19
CA LYS A 14 -1.51 12.24 -10.26
C LYS A 14 -0.22 11.49 -9.87
N LEU A 15 -0.18 10.82 -8.72
CA LEU A 15 0.98 10.03 -8.29
C LEU A 15 1.27 8.95 -9.34
N LYS A 16 2.55 8.82 -9.72
CA LYS A 16 3.00 7.81 -10.69
C LYS A 16 4.02 6.83 -10.11
N LEU A 17 4.80 7.28 -9.12
CA LEU A 17 5.84 6.50 -8.47
C LEU A 17 5.73 6.69 -6.96
N LEU A 18 5.67 5.58 -6.23
CA LEU A 18 5.85 5.50 -4.79
C LEU A 18 7.21 4.85 -4.50
N ILE A 19 8.06 5.53 -3.73
CA ILE A 19 9.33 4.99 -3.26
C ILE A 19 9.18 4.62 -1.79
N ILE A 20 9.56 3.39 -1.44
CA ILE A 20 9.58 2.88 -0.07
C ILE A 20 11.02 2.56 0.27
N ASP A 21 11.61 3.35 1.15
CA ASP A 21 12.91 3.05 1.74
C ASP A 21 12.75 2.12 2.95
N GLU A 22 13.76 1.31 3.23
CA GLU A 22 13.78 0.29 4.27
C GLU A 22 12.53 -0.60 4.33
N VAL A 23 12.19 -1.24 3.20
CA VAL A 23 10.99 -2.09 3.06
C VAL A 23 10.95 -3.27 4.04
N SER A 24 12.08 -3.64 4.63
CA SER A 24 12.16 -4.69 5.66
C SER A 24 11.31 -4.39 6.90
N MET A 25 11.13 -3.10 7.21
CA MET A 25 10.32 -2.63 8.34
C MET A 25 8.85 -2.42 7.98
N VAL A 26 8.44 -2.69 6.74
CA VAL A 26 7.05 -2.59 6.29
C VAL A 26 6.35 -3.93 6.47
N GLY A 27 5.21 -3.93 7.17
CA GLY A 27 4.38 -5.13 7.31
C GLY A 27 3.55 -5.45 6.06
N ALA A 28 3.25 -6.73 5.84
CA ALA A 28 2.37 -7.18 4.75
C ALA A 28 1.01 -6.45 4.76
N ASP A 29 0.41 -6.31 5.94
CA ASP A 29 -0.85 -5.61 6.16
C ASP A 29 -0.77 -4.13 5.79
N LEU A 30 0.31 -3.47 6.17
CA LEU A 30 0.53 -2.06 5.84
C LEU A 30 0.69 -1.86 4.33
N LEU A 31 1.47 -2.71 3.67
CA LEU A 31 1.64 -2.66 2.22
C LEU A 31 0.31 -2.90 1.50
N TYR A 32 -0.50 -3.86 1.97
CA TYR A 32 -1.83 -4.10 1.44
C TYR A 32 -2.79 -2.92 1.67
N HIS A 33 -2.72 -2.28 2.85
CA HIS A 33 -3.49 -1.06 3.11
C HIS A 33 -3.11 0.07 2.14
N ILE A 34 -1.81 0.26 1.88
CA ILE A 34 -1.33 1.23 0.89
C ILE A 34 -1.89 0.91 -0.49
N HIS A 35 -1.87 -0.36 -0.92
CA HIS A 35 -2.46 -0.81 -2.17
C HIS A 35 -3.93 -0.38 -2.32
N ARG A 36 -4.75 -0.68 -1.31
CA ARG A 36 -6.19 -0.33 -1.30
C ARG A 36 -6.42 1.18 -1.35
N ARG A 37 -5.66 1.94 -0.54
CA ARG A 37 -5.74 3.41 -0.53
C ARG A 37 -5.40 4.01 -1.88
N LEU A 38 -4.39 3.50 -2.58
CA LEU A 38 -4.03 3.99 -3.89
C LEU A 38 -5.11 3.68 -4.95
N GLN A 39 -5.77 2.52 -4.87
CA GLN A 39 -6.94 2.23 -5.72
C GLN A 39 -8.08 3.25 -5.48
N ASP A 40 -8.43 3.52 -4.22
CA ASP A 40 -9.47 4.50 -3.86
C ASP A 40 -9.15 5.93 -4.37
N ILE A 41 -7.88 6.32 -4.26
CA ILE A 41 -7.39 7.67 -4.59
C ILE A 41 -7.26 7.84 -6.11
N CYS A 42 -6.68 6.86 -6.80
CA CYS A 42 -6.47 6.93 -8.24
C CYS A 42 -7.75 6.62 -9.04
N GLY A 43 -8.82 6.18 -8.36
CA GLY A 43 -10.10 5.87 -9.00
C GLY A 43 -10.03 4.67 -9.93
N ASN A 44 -9.07 3.77 -9.68
CA ASN A 44 -8.89 2.57 -10.49
C ASN A 44 -9.48 1.37 -9.75
N SER A 45 -10.64 0.93 -10.22
CA SER A 45 -11.37 -0.23 -9.69
C SER A 45 -10.99 -1.54 -10.38
N ASP A 46 -10.02 -1.50 -11.31
CA ASP A 46 -9.54 -2.70 -11.98
C ASP A 46 -8.83 -3.62 -10.95
N PRO A 47 -9.31 -4.84 -10.72
CA PRO A 47 -8.68 -5.78 -9.78
C PRO A 47 -7.25 -6.17 -10.19
N ASP A 48 -6.91 -6.05 -11.47
CA ASP A 48 -5.55 -6.30 -11.97
C ASP A 48 -4.63 -5.09 -11.76
N SER A 49 -5.20 -3.89 -11.57
CA SER A 49 -4.44 -2.69 -11.26
C SER A 49 -3.87 -2.72 -9.84
N LYS A 50 -2.62 -3.19 -9.74
CA LYS A 50 -1.85 -3.11 -8.51
C LYS A 50 -1.58 -1.65 -8.13
N PHE A 51 -1.81 -1.31 -6.85
CA PHE A 51 -1.53 0.01 -6.27
C PHE A 51 -2.20 1.16 -7.03
N GLY A 52 -3.40 0.95 -7.57
CA GLY A 52 -4.12 1.98 -8.34
C GLY A 52 -3.40 2.43 -9.63
N GLY A 53 -2.47 1.62 -10.15
CA GLY A 53 -1.66 1.94 -11.34
C GLY A 53 -0.42 2.77 -11.02
N VAL A 54 -0.10 2.97 -9.75
CA VAL A 54 1.13 3.61 -9.29
C VAL A 54 2.27 2.60 -9.30
N SER A 55 3.38 2.93 -9.94
CA SER A 55 4.61 2.13 -9.86
C SER A 55 5.19 2.22 -8.44
N VAL A 56 5.65 1.09 -7.90
CA VAL A 56 6.27 1.04 -6.57
C VAL A 56 7.72 0.62 -6.71
N LEU A 57 8.63 1.45 -6.19
CA LEU A 57 10.05 1.11 -6.02
C LEU A 57 10.29 0.93 -4.52
N ALA A 58 10.50 -0.32 -4.10
CA ALA A 58 10.81 -0.64 -2.72
C ALA A 58 12.27 -1.06 -2.59
N VAL A 59 12.99 -0.45 -1.66
CA VAL A 59 14.42 -0.65 -1.42
C VAL A 59 14.61 -0.99 0.06
N GLY A 60 15.58 -1.85 0.36
CA GLY A 60 15.92 -2.27 1.71
C GLY A 60 16.44 -3.70 1.73
N ASP A 61 16.83 -4.17 2.91
CA ASP A 61 17.34 -5.53 3.11
C ASP A 61 16.34 -6.38 3.89
N LEU A 62 15.72 -7.33 3.19
CA LEU A 62 14.67 -8.20 3.72
C LEU A 62 15.13 -9.14 4.85
N PHE A 63 16.43 -9.29 5.07
CA PHE A 63 17.00 -10.09 6.16
C PHE A 63 17.29 -9.27 7.43
N GLN A 64 17.02 -7.96 7.43
CA GLN A 64 17.10 -7.12 8.62
C GLN A 64 15.90 -7.33 9.56
N LEU A 65 15.74 -6.40 10.52
CA LEU A 65 14.65 -6.42 11.50
C LEU A 65 13.29 -6.49 10.81
N GLN A 66 12.46 -7.40 11.32
CA GLN A 66 11.07 -7.54 10.93
C GLN A 66 10.23 -6.32 11.36
N PRO A 67 9.09 -6.06 10.69
CA PRO A 67 8.16 -5.03 11.12
C PRO A 67 7.63 -5.31 12.54
N VAL A 68 7.53 -4.27 13.37
CA VAL A 68 7.09 -4.41 14.76
C VAL A 68 5.60 -4.77 14.82
N GLY A 69 5.29 -5.96 15.34
CA GLY A 69 3.92 -6.41 15.54
C GLY A 69 3.14 -6.77 14.26
N GLN A 70 3.84 -6.95 13.13
CA GLN A 70 3.25 -7.42 11.87
C GLN A 70 4.13 -8.51 11.24
N ASN A 71 3.57 -9.24 10.26
CA ASN A 71 4.35 -10.18 9.45
C ASN A 71 5.20 -9.42 8.43
N HIS A 72 6.32 -10.03 8.02
CA HIS A 72 7.19 -9.52 6.95
C HIS A 72 6.40 -9.11 5.70
N VAL A 73 6.91 -8.13 4.96
CA VAL A 73 6.30 -7.59 3.74
C VAL A 73 5.93 -8.65 2.67
N PHE A 74 6.65 -9.77 2.65
CA PHE A 74 6.45 -10.88 1.70
C PHE A 74 5.57 -12.01 2.25
N ALA A 75 5.00 -11.86 3.44
CA ALA A 75 4.01 -12.78 3.97
C ALA A 75 2.60 -12.46 3.44
N THR A 76 1.68 -13.40 3.60
CA THR A 76 0.26 -13.17 3.34
C THR A 76 -0.29 -12.12 4.33
N PRO A 77 -1.00 -11.07 3.86
CA PRO A 77 -1.71 -10.15 4.74
C PRO A 77 -2.73 -10.87 5.63
N SER A 78 -3.01 -10.32 6.80
CA SER A 78 -3.99 -10.88 7.73
C SER A 78 -5.41 -10.78 7.19
N ASP A 79 -6.27 -11.73 7.56
CA ASP A 79 -7.68 -11.80 7.14
C ASP A 79 -8.44 -10.50 7.42
N ARG A 80 -8.07 -9.79 8.49
CA ARG A 80 -8.66 -8.48 8.84
C ARG A 80 -8.58 -7.48 7.68
N TYR A 81 -7.51 -7.52 6.90
CA TYR A 81 -7.32 -6.63 5.75
C TYR A 81 -7.85 -7.23 4.45
N ILE A 82 -7.90 -8.56 4.34
CA ILE A 82 -8.41 -9.24 3.14
C ILE A 82 -9.95 -9.22 3.09
N LEU A 83 -10.62 -9.34 4.23
CA LEU A 83 -12.08 -9.45 4.33
C LEU A 83 -12.83 -8.11 4.25
N GLU A 84 -12.16 -6.97 4.05
CA GLU A 84 -12.80 -5.70 3.65
C GLU A 84 -13.13 -5.67 2.13
N LEU A 85 -13.51 -6.82 1.57
CA LEU A 85 -14.07 -7.02 0.23
C LEU A 85 -15.60 -7.13 0.31
#